data_AF-A0A1D6H088-F1
#
_entry.id   AF-A0A1D6H088-F1
#
_cell.length_a   1.000
_cell.length_b   1.000
_cell.length_c   1.000
_cell.angle_alpha   90.00
_cell.angle_beta   90.00
_cell.angle_gamma   90.00
#
_symmetry.space_group_name_H-M   'P 1'
#
loop_
_entity.id
_entity.type
_entity.pdbx_description
1 polymer ?
#
loop_
_entity_poly.entity_id
_entity_poly.type
_entity_poly.pdbx_seq_one_letter_code
_entity_poly.pdbx_strand_id
1 'polypeptide(L)'
;MRCWDAPEKADILVSELLGSFGDNELSPECLDGAQRFLKPDGISIPSSYTSFIQPITASKLHDDIKAHKDIAHFETAYVVKLHRIATLAPPQQVRDLICCVCFIGSDQIYLCHEIWLSPLLV
;
A
#
# COMPACT_ATOMS: atom_id res chain seq x y z
N MET A 1 -13.24 -11.94 4.70
CA MET A 1 -13.94 -10.71 5.12
C MET A 1 -14.98 -10.21 4.12
N ARG A 2 -14.68 -10.12 2.81
CA ARG A 2 -15.57 -9.51 1.80
C ARG A 2 -17.00 -10.06 1.69
N CYS A 3 -17.26 -11.31 2.05
CA CYS A 3 -18.59 -11.94 1.93
C CYS A 3 -19.23 -12.35 3.27
N TRP A 4 -18.54 -12.11 4.38
CA TRP A 4 -19.06 -12.49 5.70
C TRP A 4 -20.17 -11.54 6.14
N ASP A 5 -21.13 -12.00 6.94
CA ASP A 5 -22.12 -11.11 7.55
C ASP A 5 -21.93 -11.17 9.07
N ALA A 6 -21.37 -10.10 9.63
CA ALA A 6 -21.02 -10.06 11.03
C ALA A 6 -22.28 -9.80 11.87
N PRO A 7 -22.54 -10.58 12.94
CA PRO A 7 -23.72 -10.40 13.78
C PRO A 7 -23.69 -9.08 14.57
N GLU A 8 -22.51 -8.49 14.74
CA GLU A 8 -22.29 -7.22 15.42
C GLU A 8 -21.20 -6.40 14.75
N LYS A 9 -21.23 -5.08 14.94
CA LYS A 9 -20.18 -4.19 14.46
C LYS A 9 -19.00 -4.14 15.44
N ALA A 10 -17.79 -4.17 14.90
CA ALA A 10 -16.54 -4.10 15.64
C ALA A 10 -16.18 -2.66 16.04
N ASP A 11 -15.57 -2.51 17.23
CA ASP A 11 -14.88 -1.28 17.65
C ASP A 11 -13.48 -1.17 17.03
N ILE A 12 -12.83 -2.31 16.78
CA ILE A 12 -11.46 -2.38 16.24
C ILE A 12 -11.41 -3.44 15.15
N LEU A 13 -10.96 -3.05 13.96
CA LEU A 13 -10.64 -3.97 12.86
C LEU A 13 -9.12 -4.11 12.78
N VAL A 14 -8.60 -5.30 13.11
CA VAL A 14 -7.17 -5.61 12.99
C VAL A 14 -6.94 -6.46 11.76
N SER A 15 -5.95 -6.08 10.94
CA SER A 15 -5.56 -6.82 9.75
C SER A 15 -4.04 -6.84 9.58
N GLU A 16 -3.57 -7.91 8.95
CA GLU A 16 -2.19 -8.06 8.49
C GLU A 16 -2.31 -8.63 7.07
N LEU A 17 -2.36 -7.71 6.10
CA LEU A 17 -2.60 -7.99 4.68
C LEU A 17 -1.61 -7.23 3.80
N LEU A 18 -0.52 -6.73 4.39
CA LEU A 18 0.45 -5.90 3.69
C LEU A 18 1.51 -6.78 3.05
N GLY A 19 1.73 -6.58 1.75
CA GLY A 19 2.86 -7.18 1.07
C GLY A 19 4.12 -6.31 1.17
N SER A 20 5.21 -6.77 0.55
CA SER A 20 6.48 -6.03 0.52
C SER A 20 6.41 -4.65 -0.12
N PHE A 21 5.38 -4.37 -0.92
CA PHE A 21 5.10 -3.09 -1.54
C PHE A 21 3.79 -2.46 -1.03
N GLY A 22 3.37 -2.82 0.20
CA GLY A 22 2.16 -2.31 0.82
C GLY A 22 0.90 -3.00 0.28
N ASP A 23 0.29 -2.44 -0.75
CA ASP A 23 -1.00 -2.89 -1.29
C ASP A 23 -0.91 -4.05 -2.30
N ASN A 24 0.29 -4.60 -2.54
CA ASN A 24 0.48 -5.68 -3.53
C ASN A 24 -0.17 -7.03 -3.12
N GLU A 25 -0.75 -7.13 -1.93
CA GLU A 25 -1.58 -8.26 -1.48
C GLU A 25 -3.08 -7.89 -1.39
N LEU A 26 -3.47 -6.77 -2.00
CA LEU A 26 -4.86 -6.33 -2.12
C LEU A 26 -5.54 -6.06 -0.77
N SER A 27 -4.79 -5.53 0.21
CA SER A 27 -5.37 -5.05 1.47
C SER A 27 -6.43 -3.96 1.29
N PRO A 28 -6.34 -3.00 0.34
CA PRO A 28 -7.40 -2.00 0.15
C PRO A 28 -8.73 -2.66 -0.22
N GLU A 29 -8.73 -3.59 -1.17
CA GLU A 29 -9.93 -4.28 -1.65
C GLU A 29 -10.52 -5.22 -0.60
N CYS A 30 -9.66 -5.79 0.25
CA CYS A 30 -10.11 -6.59 1.38
C CYS A 30 -10.77 -5.74 2.46
N LEU A 31 -10.15 -4.60 2.82
CA LEU A 31 -10.62 -3.72 3.89
C LEU A 31 -11.83 -2.88 3.48
N ASP A 32 -11.93 -2.48 2.21
CA ASP A 32 -13.15 -1.87 1.66
C ASP A 32 -14.37 -2.78 1.87
N GLY A 33 -14.21 -4.08 1.59
CA GLY A 33 -15.25 -5.06 1.90
C GLY A 33 -15.51 -5.23 3.40
N ALA A 34 -14.50 -5.10 4.25
CA ALA A 34 -14.63 -5.26 5.70
C ALA A 34 -15.20 -4.02 6.41
N GLN A 35 -15.18 -2.85 5.76
CA GLN A 35 -15.61 -1.58 6.35
C GLN A 35 -17.05 -1.62 6.87
N ARG A 36 -17.93 -2.43 6.25
CA ARG A 36 -19.31 -2.62 6.71
C ARG A 36 -19.45 -3.18 8.12
N PHE A 37 -18.42 -3.89 8.61
CA PHE A 37 -18.39 -4.47 9.95
C PHE A 37 -17.91 -3.48 11.01
N LEU A 38 -17.36 -2.33 10.63
CA LEU A 38 -16.80 -1.37 11.57
C LEU A 38 -17.89 -0.40 12.03
N LYS A 39 -17.88 -0.06 13.32
CA LYS A 39 -18.71 1.03 13.85
C LYS A 39 -18.27 2.37 13.23
N PRO A 40 -19.14 3.39 13.17
CA PRO A 40 -18.76 4.71 12.64
C PRO A 40 -17.53 5.32 13.32
N ASP A 41 -17.38 5.09 14.63
CA ASP A 41 -16.27 5.50 15.48
C ASP A 41 -15.22 4.40 15.71
N GLY A 42 -15.36 3.25 15.02
CA GLY A 42 -14.42 2.15 15.13
C GLY A 42 -13.11 2.43 14.41
N ILE A 43 -12.00 1.83 14.86
CA ILE A 43 -10.66 2.07 14.31
C ILE A 43 -10.16 0.89 13.49
N SER A 44 -9.37 1.18 12.44
CA SER A 44 -8.62 0.17 11.69
C SER A 44 -7.15 0.16 12.11
N ILE A 45 -6.60 -1.04 12.28
CA ILE A 45 -5.17 -1.28 12.52
C ILE A 45 -4.67 -2.23 11.41
N PRO A 46 -3.74 -1.80 10.54
CA PRO A 46 -3.18 -0.45 10.44
C PRO A 46 -4.23 0.59 9.97
N SER A 47 -4.02 1.86 10.31
CA SER A 47 -4.86 2.99 9.88
C SER A 47 -4.41 3.58 8.54
N SER A 48 -3.13 3.48 8.23
CA SER A 48 -2.56 3.84 6.93
C SER A 48 -1.26 3.10 6.69
N TYR A 49 -0.85 3.07 5.43
CA TYR A 49 0.47 2.61 5.02
C TYR A 49 0.89 3.29 3.71
N THR A 50 2.20 3.34 3.47
CA THR A 50 2.82 4.08 2.38
C THR A 50 3.85 3.23 1.68
N SER A 51 3.77 3.16 0.35
CA SER A 51 4.75 2.44 -0.47
C SER A 51 5.87 3.37 -0.94
N PHE A 52 7.10 2.85 -0.98
CA PHE A 52 8.29 3.59 -1.41
C PHE A 52 9.00 2.87 -2.55
N ILE A 53 9.61 3.64 -3.46
CA ILE A 53 10.43 3.12 -4.56
C ILE A 53 11.82 3.75 -4.54
N GLN A 54 12.84 2.96 -4.86
CA GLN A 54 14.23 3.42 -4.92
C GLN A 54 14.90 2.93 -6.21
N PRO A 55 15.49 3.81 -7.03
CA PRO A 55 16.26 3.38 -8.18
C PRO A 55 17.60 2.77 -7.74
N ILE A 56 17.90 1.58 -8.27
CA ILE A 56 19.12 0.83 -8.00
C ILE A 56 19.79 0.42 -9.31
N THR A 57 21.10 0.18 -9.26
CA THR A 57 21.82 -0.59 -10.27
C THR A 57 22.24 -1.94 -9.68
N ALA A 58 21.95 -3.01 -10.43
CA ALA A 58 22.14 -4.39 -10.00
C ALA A 58 22.33 -5.32 -11.20
N SER A 59 23.50 -5.26 -11.86
CA SER A 59 23.76 -6.03 -13.10
C SER A 59 23.49 -7.52 -12.94
N LYS A 60 23.89 -8.11 -11.80
CA LYS A 60 23.62 -9.53 -11.53
C LYS A 60 22.12 -9.84 -11.50
N LEU A 61 21.31 -9.01 -10.83
CA LEU A 61 19.87 -9.23 -10.73
C LEU A 61 19.20 -9.08 -12.11
N HIS A 62 19.64 -8.09 -12.88
CA HIS A 62 19.19 -7.90 -14.26
C HIS A 62 19.53 -9.12 -15.14
N ASP A 63 20.74 -9.66 -15.04
CA ASP A 63 21.16 -10.85 -15.78
C ASP A 63 20.38 -12.11 -15.34
N ASP A 64 20.13 -12.25 -14.04
CA ASP A 64 19.31 -13.34 -13.49
C ASP A 64 17.87 -13.29 -14.08
N ILE A 65 17.26 -12.11 -14.19
CA ILE A 65 15.94 -11.92 -14.85
C ILE A 65 16.05 -12.20 -16.36
N LYS A 66 17.09 -11.68 -17.03
CA LYS A 66 17.31 -11.86 -18.48
C LYS A 66 17.47 -13.33 -18.87
N ALA A 67 18.02 -14.16 -17.98
CA ALA A 67 18.24 -15.58 -18.22
C ALA A 67 16.93 -16.35 -18.47
N HIS A 68 15.78 -15.81 -18.07
CA HIS A 68 14.46 -16.38 -18.36
C HIS A 68 14.02 -16.24 -19.84
N LYS A 69 14.71 -15.42 -20.65
CA LYS A 69 14.50 -15.25 -22.11
C LYS A 69 13.07 -14.85 -22.52
N ASP A 70 12.33 -14.21 -21.62
CA ASP A 70 10.97 -13.73 -21.86
C ASP A 70 10.79 -12.35 -21.21
N ILE A 71 10.13 -11.44 -21.93
CA ILE A 71 9.87 -10.07 -21.49
C ILE A 71 8.94 -10.02 -20.27
N ALA A 72 8.04 -11.00 -20.12
CA ALA A 72 7.13 -11.07 -18.98
C ALA A 72 7.88 -11.07 -17.64
N HIS A 73 9.12 -11.58 -17.60
CA HIS A 73 9.93 -11.60 -16.39
C HIS A 73 10.48 -10.23 -16.00
N PHE A 74 10.60 -9.28 -16.94
CA PHE A 74 10.93 -7.88 -16.66
C PHE A 74 9.69 -7.05 -16.27
N GLU A 75 8.50 -7.50 -16.66
CA GLU A 75 7.21 -6.87 -16.34
C GLU A 75 6.60 -7.36 -15.03
N THR A 76 7.29 -8.29 -14.34
CA THR A 76 6.84 -8.90 -13.08
C THR A 76 7.67 -8.39 -11.91
N ALA A 77 7.01 -8.03 -10.80
CA ALA A 77 7.68 -7.66 -9.55
C ALA A 77 8.15 -8.90 -8.78
N TYR A 78 9.30 -8.81 -8.09
CA TYR A 78 9.86 -9.89 -7.28
C TYR A 78 10.13 -9.44 -5.85
N VAL A 79 9.87 -10.33 -4.89
CA VAL A 79 10.36 -10.20 -3.52
C VAL A 79 11.76 -10.81 -3.46
N VAL A 80 12.79 -9.97 -3.35
CA VAL A 80 14.18 -10.39 -3.29
C VAL A 80 14.92 -9.70 -2.14
N LYS A 81 15.81 -10.43 -1.48
CA LYS A 81 16.79 -9.83 -0.58
C LYS A 81 17.89 -9.18 -1.43
N LEU A 82 17.85 -7.86 -1.55
CA LEU A 82 18.84 -7.11 -2.34
C LEU A 82 20.25 -7.33 -1.77
N HIS A 83 21.17 -7.76 -2.64
CA HIS A 83 22.56 -8.00 -2.31
C HIS A 83 23.44 -7.65 -3.52
N ARG A 84 24.61 -7.02 -3.29
CA ARG A 84 25.48 -6.46 -4.34
C ARG A 84 24.73 -5.52 -5.29
N ILE A 85 24.18 -4.45 -4.71
CA ILE A 85 23.53 -3.36 -5.45
C ILE A 85 24.25 -2.04 -5.18
N ALA A 86 24.04 -1.06 -6.05
CA ALA A 86 24.30 0.34 -5.71
C ALA A 86 23.02 1.16 -5.85
N THR A 87 22.72 1.97 -4.84
CA THR A 87 21.56 2.87 -4.83
C THR A 87 21.88 4.14 -5.62
N LEU A 88 20.98 4.57 -6.50
CA LEU A 88 21.19 5.73 -7.36
C LEU A 88 20.59 7.01 -6.80
N ALA A 89 19.54 6.89 -5.98
CA ALA A 89 18.90 7.99 -5.28
C ALA A 89 18.26 7.50 -3.97
N PRO A 90 17.88 8.40 -3.04
CA PRO A 90 17.05 8.04 -1.88
C PRO A 90 15.69 7.47 -2.31
N PRO A 91 15.06 6.60 -1.49
CA PRO A 91 13.70 6.14 -1.74
C PRO A 91 12.73 7.32 -1.74
N GLN A 92 11.77 7.29 -2.66
CA GLN A 92 10.68 8.26 -2.74
C GLN A 92 9.34 7.56 -2.54
N GLN A 93 8.41 8.32 -1.99
CA GLN A 93 7.05 7.90 -1.77
C GLN A 93 6.31 7.71 -3.10
N VAL A 94 5.55 6.62 -3.23
CA VAL A 94 4.76 6.31 -4.43
C VAL A 94 3.29 6.61 -4.18
N ARG A 95 2.72 6.03 -3.13
CA ARG A 95 1.29 6.10 -2.83
C ARG A 95 1.06 5.94 -1.34
N ASP A 96 0.22 6.82 -0.81
CA ASP A 96 -0.39 6.66 0.50
C ASP A 96 -1.73 5.97 0.35
N LEU A 97 -1.99 5.01 1.24
CA LEU A 97 -3.30 4.47 1.43
C LEU A 97 -3.75 4.65 2.88
N ILE A 98 -4.95 5.19 3.00
CA ILE A 98 -5.65 5.31 4.26
C ILE A 98 -6.65 4.16 4.32
N CYS A 99 -6.48 3.27 5.30
CA CYS A 99 -7.52 2.30 5.63
C CYS A 99 -8.59 3.08 6.36
N CYS A 100 -9.71 3.37 5.69
CA CYS A 100 -10.85 4.09 6.25
C CYS A 100 -11.21 3.56 7.64
N VAL A 101 -10.70 4.18 8.70
CA VAL A 101 -11.35 5.13 9.62
C VAL A 101 -10.22 5.87 10.34
N CYS A 102 -10.06 7.15 10.04
CA CYS A 102 -9.29 8.08 10.86
C CYS A 102 -10.22 9.27 11.15
N PHE A 103 -10.91 9.24 12.28
CA PHE A 103 -11.64 10.40 12.79
C PHE A 103 -10.60 11.45 13.20
N ILE A 104 -10.42 12.49 12.39
CA ILE A 104 -10.02 13.81 12.89
C ILE A 104 -11.33 14.60 13.03
N GLY A 105 -11.60 15.10 14.23
CA GLY A 105 -12.92 15.55 14.69
C GLY A 105 -13.65 16.54 13.77
N SER A 106 -14.99 16.49 13.87
CA SER A 106 -15.99 17.50 13.49
C SER A 106 -15.66 18.39 12.28
N ASP A 107 -16.42 18.17 11.20
CA ASP A 107 -16.67 19.10 10.09
C ASP A 107 -15.61 19.25 8.98
N GLN A 108 -15.08 18.14 8.44
CA GLN A 108 -14.84 18.04 6.99
C GLN A 108 -14.46 16.63 6.52
N ILE A 109 -15.45 15.92 5.94
CA ILE A 109 -15.19 14.83 5.00
C ILE A 109 -14.73 15.50 3.70
N TYR A 110 -13.45 15.87 3.61
CA TYR A 110 -12.86 16.05 2.30
C TYR A 110 -12.76 14.66 1.69
N LEU A 111 -13.58 14.42 0.68
CA LEU A 111 -13.33 13.46 -0.37
C LEU A 111 -11.81 13.49 -0.65
N CYS A 112 -11.09 12.44 -0.26
CA CYS A 112 -9.64 12.32 -0.39
C CYS A 112 -9.29 12.07 -1.88
N HIS A 113 -9.68 13.01 -2.73
CA HIS A 113 -9.50 12.99 -4.18
C HIS A 113 -8.94 14.32 -4.71
N GLU A 114 -8.65 15.31 -3.85
CA GLU A 114 -8.19 16.65 -4.27
C GLU A 114 -6.88 17.19 -3.62
N ILE A 115 -6.09 16.40 -2.88
CA ILE A 115 -4.86 16.91 -2.22
C ILE A 115 -3.54 16.37 -2.82
N TRP A 116 -3.46 16.16 -4.15
CA TRP A 116 -2.17 15.88 -4.80
C TRP A 116 -1.88 16.70 -6.07
N LEU A 117 -2.54 17.85 -6.22
CA LEU A 117 -2.11 18.90 -7.17
C LEU A 117 -1.92 20.23 -6.42
N SER A 118 -0.81 20.34 -5.69
CA SER A 118 -0.19 21.65 -5.49
C SER A 118 1.33 21.50 -5.39
N PRO A 119 2.09 21.97 -6.40
CA PRO A 119 3.54 21.98 -6.36
C PRO A 119 4.02 23.04 -5.36
N LEU A 120 5.08 22.68 -4.62
CA LEU A 120 5.92 23.59 -3.87
C LEU A 120 6.24 24.85 -4.69
N LEU A 121 5.75 26.00 -4.22
CA LEU A 121 6.33 27.32 -4.49
C LEU A 121 7.22 27.67 -3.30
N VAL A 122 8.52 27.49 -3.48
CA VAL A 122 9.57 28.40 -2.99
C VAL A 122 10.18 29.05 -4.22
#